data_AF-A0A7J9M7Q4-F1
#
_entry.id   AF-A0A7J9M7Q4-F1
#
_cell.length_a   1.000
_cell.length_b   1.000
_cell.length_c   1.000
_cell.angle_alpha   90.00
_cell.angle_beta   90.00
_cell.angle_gamma   90.00
#
_symmetry.space_group_name_H-M   'P 1'
#
loop_
_entity.id
_entity.type
_entity.pdbx_description
1 polymer ?
#
loop_
_entity_poly.entity_id
_entity_poly.type
_entity_poly.pdbx_seq_one_letter_code
_entity_poly.pdbx_strand_id
1 'polypeptide(L)'
;QVFLVIVIAFFLLLFIVVIPTLEAHIAEYDEYWRARELEAIENLDKAYHPNPEKVVCHYNVHFSRTMLEFFITKSVLAKSKKGPYEVTNPVDSCWRCDSDWEKNRKNLVNCAPGFARGTTGGKGGEFYVVTDPIDNATGRKPGTLRHAVTQTGPLWITFKRSMTIKLEQELIVTSDKTIDMRGTNMEIRNATGITVQFAKNIIIHGLHIHQIIPAKGGKIKDGEKHLGLRSASDVDKIFLFRATNI
;
A
#
# COMPACT_ATOMS: atom_id res chain seq x y z
N GLN A 1 46.81 -5.69 -42.69
CA GLN A 1 45.59 -6.47 -42.40
C GLN A 1 45.69 -7.23 -41.07
N VAL A 2 46.73 -8.04 -40.83
CA VAL A 2 46.87 -8.85 -39.60
C VAL A 2 46.86 -8.01 -38.32
N PHE A 3 47.57 -6.87 -38.29
CA PHE A 3 47.61 -5.98 -37.13
C PHE A 3 46.23 -5.43 -36.73
N LEU A 4 45.41 -5.04 -37.71
CA LEU A 4 44.08 -4.51 -37.47
C LEU A 4 43.15 -5.58 -36.88
N VAL A 5 43.26 -6.83 -37.36
CA VAL A 5 42.49 -7.97 -36.84
C VAL A 5 42.86 -8.26 -35.38
N ILE A 6 44.15 -8.21 -35.04
CA ILE A 6 44.63 -8.42 -33.66
C ILE A 6 44.10 -7.32 -32.73
N VAL A 7 44.14 -6.06 -33.15
CA VAL A 7 43.64 -4.92 -32.36
C VAL A 7 42.13 -5.05 -32.12
N ILE A 8 41.35 -5.37 -33.16
CA ILE A 8 39.90 -5.58 -33.03
C ILE A 8 39.60 -6.76 -32.10
N ALA A 9 40.31 -7.88 -32.22
CA ALA A 9 40.14 -9.04 -31.35
C ALA A 9 40.46 -8.73 -29.88
N PHE A 10 41.48 -7.91 -29.63
CA PHE A 10 41.85 -7.46 -28.29
C PHE A 10 40.77 -6.57 -27.66
N PHE A 11 40.22 -5.61 -28.41
CA PHE A 11 39.11 -4.78 -27.94
C PHE A 11 37.85 -5.62 -27.68
N LEU A 12 37.53 -6.59 -28.54
CA LEU A 12 36.39 -7.48 -28.33
C LEU A 12 36.56 -8.34 -27.06
N LEU A 13 37.78 -8.84 -26.80
CA LEU A 13 38.11 -9.55 -25.55
C LEU A 13 37.96 -8.65 -24.32
N LEU A 14 38.38 -7.39 -24.39
CA LEU A 14 38.18 -6.42 -23.31
C LEU A 14 36.70 -6.20 -23.04
N PHE A 15 35.85 -6.05 -24.07
CA PHE A 15 34.41 -5.92 -23.89
C PHE A 15 33.79 -7.18 -23.26
N ILE A 16 34.19 -8.38 -23.67
CA ILE A 16 33.69 -9.64 -23.08
C ILE A 16 34.02 -9.74 -21.58
N VAL A 17 35.16 -9.21 -21.15
CA VAL A 17 35.57 -9.22 -19.72
C VAL A 17 34.92 -8.08 -18.94
N VAL A 18 34.75 -6.89 -19.54
CA VAL A 18 34.21 -5.71 -18.86
C VAL A 18 32.68 -5.76 -18.74
N ILE A 19 31.96 -6.29 -19.74
CA ILE A 19 30.48 -6.32 -19.73
C ILE A 19 29.89 -7.07 -18.52
N PRO A 20 30.39 -8.26 -18.10
CA PRO A 20 29.92 -8.91 -16.88
C PRO A 20 30.23 -8.12 -15.61
N THR A 21 31.31 -7.34 -15.60
CA THR A 21 31.64 -6.44 -14.47
C THR A 21 30.84 -5.14 -14.47
N LEU A 22 30.17 -4.83 -15.58
CA LEU A 22 29.23 -3.71 -15.74
C LEU A 22 27.80 -4.09 -15.34
N GLU A 23 27.56 -5.29 -14.83
CA GLU A 23 26.32 -5.57 -14.11
C GLU A 23 26.27 -4.60 -12.92
N ALA A 24 25.53 -3.50 -13.11
CA ALA A 24 24.96 -2.76 -12.00
C ALA A 24 24.36 -3.81 -11.08
N HIS A 25 24.62 -3.70 -9.78
CA HIS A 25 24.20 -4.65 -8.75
C HIS A 25 22.66 -4.71 -8.67
N ILE A 26 22.02 -5.28 -9.71
CA ILE A 26 20.59 -5.50 -9.79
C ILE A 26 20.32 -6.55 -8.74
N ALA A 27 19.54 -6.19 -7.73
CA ALA A 27 19.18 -7.11 -6.67
C ALA A 27 18.51 -8.34 -7.29
N GLU A 28 19.20 -9.48 -7.26
CA GLU A 28 18.63 -10.74 -7.72
C GLU A 28 17.56 -11.16 -6.70
N TYR A 29 16.30 -11.16 -7.13
CA TYR A 29 15.19 -11.60 -6.29
C TYR A 29 15.30 -13.10 -5.99
N ASP A 30 15.06 -13.45 -4.73
CA ASP A 30 14.88 -14.84 -4.31
C ASP A 30 13.59 -15.44 -4.90
N GLU A 31 13.40 -16.76 -4.72
CA GLU A 31 12.23 -17.47 -5.25
C GLU A 31 10.89 -16.89 -4.75
N TYR A 32 10.84 -16.40 -3.51
CA TYR A 32 9.64 -15.79 -2.94
C TYR A 32 9.27 -14.49 -3.66
N TRP A 33 10.26 -13.60 -3.86
CA TRP A 33 10.05 -12.34 -4.56
C TRP A 33 9.79 -12.55 -6.06
N ARG A 34 10.43 -13.52 -6.71
CA ARG A 34 10.14 -13.91 -8.11
C ARG A 34 8.71 -14.39 -8.27
N ALA A 35 8.22 -15.24 -7.36
CA ALA A 35 6.84 -15.72 -7.40
C ALA A 35 5.84 -14.55 -7.26
N ARG A 36 6.09 -13.62 -6.33
CA ARG A 36 5.28 -12.41 -6.17
C ARG A 36 5.32 -11.51 -7.40
N GLU A 37 6.49 -11.36 -8.03
CA GLU A 37 6.64 -10.56 -9.25
C GLU A 37 5.78 -11.12 -10.39
N LEU A 38 5.81 -12.44 -10.60
CA LEU A 38 4.98 -13.11 -11.61
C LEU A 38 3.49 -12.90 -11.34
N GLU A 39 3.05 -13.04 -10.09
CA GLU A 39 1.67 -12.77 -9.71
C GLU A 39 1.30 -11.29 -9.96
N ALA A 40 2.21 -10.36 -9.65
CA ALA A 40 1.99 -8.94 -9.86
C ALA A 40 1.84 -8.57 -11.35
N ILE A 41 2.56 -9.23 -12.25
CA ILE A 41 2.40 -9.08 -13.71
C ILE A 41 1.00 -9.55 -14.13
N GLU A 42 0.59 -10.75 -13.72
CA GLU A 42 -0.75 -11.28 -14.03
C GLU A 42 -1.86 -10.37 -13.48
N ASN A 43 -1.67 -9.83 -12.27
CA ASN A 43 -2.62 -8.90 -11.67
C ASN A 43 -2.68 -7.55 -12.39
N LEU A 44 -1.56 -7.07 -12.94
CA LEU A 44 -1.50 -5.85 -13.75
C LEU A 44 -2.36 -5.98 -15.01
N ASP A 45 -2.25 -7.10 -15.71
CA ASP A 45 -3.06 -7.37 -16.90
C ASP A 45 -4.56 -7.40 -16.57
N LYS A 46 -4.94 -7.97 -15.42
CA LYS A 46 -6.33 -7.99 -14.94
C LYS A 46 -6.84 -6.61 -14.53
N ALA A 47 -5.98 -5.76 -13.98
CA ALA A 47 -6.33 -4.42 -13.53
C ALA A 47 -6.37 -3.40 -14.69
N TYR A 48 -5.84 -3.76 -15.87
CA TYR A 48 -5.80 -2.89 -17.03
C TYR A 48 -7.21 -2.54 -17.51
N HIS A 49 -7.46 -1.24 -17.68
CA HIS A 49 -8.73 -0.75 -18.20
C HIS A 49 -8.50 -0.18 -19.61
N PRO A 50 -9.03 -0.80 -20.68
CA PRO A 50 -8.76 -0.39 -22.06
C PRO A 50 -9.33 1.00 -22.40
N ASN A 51 -10.31 1.45 -21.62
CA ASN A 51 -11.02 2.71 -21.78
C ASN A 51 -10.89 3.56 -20.49
N PRO A 52 -9.70 4.09 -20.14
CA PRO A 52 -9.46 4.80 -18.88
C PRO A 52 -10.34 6.06 -18.74
N GLU A 53 -10.74 6.68 -19.86
CA GLU A 53 -11.64 7.82 -19.90
C GLU A 53 -13.02 7.51 -19.31
N LYS A 54 -13.50 6.26 -19.41
CA LYS A 54 -14.77 5.85 -18.78
C LYS A 54 -14.66 5.86 -17.26
N VAL A 55 -13.50 5.48 -16.71
CA VAL A 55 -13.25 5.51 -15.27
C VAL A 55 -13.25 6.95 -14.76
N VAL A 56 -12.56 7.85 -15.47
CA VAL A 56 -12.51 9.29 -15.15
C VAL A 56 -13.89 9.93 -15.30
N CYS A 57 -14.64 9.61 -16.36
CA CYS A 57 -15.99 10.11 -16.58
C CYS A 57 -16.94 9.66 -15.45
N HIS A 58 -16.92 8.37 -15.09
CA HIS A 58 -17.70 7.84 -13.98
C HIS A 58 -17.35 8.54 -12.65
N TYR A 59 -16.06 8.74 -12.37
CA TYR A 59 -15.59 9.49 -11.21
C TYR A 59 -16.14 10.91 -11.19
N ASN A 60 -16.00 11.65 -12.29
CA ASN A 60 -16.44 13.04 -12.39
C ASN A 60 -17.96 13.18 -12.22
N VAL A 61 -18.75 12.33 -12.88
CA VAL A 61 -20.22 12.33 -12.73
C VAL A 61 -20.62 12.08 -11.27
N HIS A 62 -20.02 11.09 -10.62
CA HIS A 62 -20.29 10.79 -9.23
C HIS A 62 -19.89 11.95 -8.31
N PHE A 63 -18.70 12.52 -8.50
CA PHE A 63 -18.21 13.66 -7.73
C PHE A 63 -19.13 14.89 -7.88
N SER A 64 -19.49 15.26 -9.11
CA SER A 64 -20.40 16.37 -9.39
C SER A 64 -21.77 16.17 -8.74
N ARG A 65 -22.32 14.94 -8.78
CA ARG A 65 -23.58 14.62 -8.13
C ARG A 65 -23.52 14.81 -6.61
N THR A 66 -22.50 14.25 -5.94
CA THR A 66 -22.37 14.42 -4.49
C THR A 66 -22.13 15.88 -4.10
N MET A 67 -21.36 16.64 -4.89
CA MET A 67 -21.19 18.08 -4.65
C MET A 67 -22.51 18.83 -4.79
N LEU A 68 -23.33 18.50 -5.78
CA LEU A 68 -24.66 19.09 -5.94
C LEU A 68 -25.57 18.75 -4.76
N GLU A 69 -25.59 17.47 -4.34
CA GLU A 69 -26.30 17.02 -3.15
C GLU A 69 -25.81 17.76 -1.89
N PHE A 70 -24.50 18.00 -1.75
CA PHE A 70 -23.94 18.81 -0.67
C PHE A 70 -24.42 20.27 -0.70
N PHE A 71 -24.39 20.92 -1.87
CA PHE A 71 -24.87 22.30 -1.99
C PHE A 71 -26.37 22.42 -1.68
N ILE A 72 -27.18 21.50 -2.19
CA ILE A 72 -28.62 21.44 -1.91
C ILE A 72 -28.85 21.16 -0.43
N THR A 73 -28.23 20.12 0.12
CA THR A 73 -28.39 19.77 1.54
C THR A 73 -27.86 20.86 2.45
N LYS A 74 -26.78 21.58 2.14
CA LYS A 74 -26.33 22.74 2.91
C LYS A 74 -27.35 23.88 2.86
N SER A 75 -27.97 24.12 1.71
CA SER A 75 -29.07 25.10 1.59
C SER A 75 -30.35 24.69 2.35
N VAL A 76 -30.60 23.39 2.47
CA VAL A 76 -31.76 22.81 3.19
C VAL A 76 -31.48 22.65 4.71
N LEU A 77 -30.28 22.21 5.10
CA LEU A 77 -29.82 22.06 6.50
C LEU A 77 -29.46 23.41 7.15
N ALA A 78 -29.24 24.48 6.38
CA ALA A 78 -29.24 25.83 6.95
C ALA A 78 -30.55 26.14 7.71
N LYS A 79 -31.65 25.43 7.39
CA LYS A 79 -32.93 25.47 8.13
C LYS A 79 -33.13 24.32 9.13
N SER A 80 -32.30 23.27 9.11
CA SER A 80 -32.42 22.10 9.98
C SER A 80 -31.08 21.77 10.63
N LYS A 81 -30.81 22.42 11.77
CA LYS A 81 -29.75 21.95 12.67
C LYS A 81 -30.22 20.64 13.32
N LYS A 82 -29.66 19.50 12.90
CA LYS A 82 -29.33 18.30 13.72
C LYS A 82 -29.08 17.06 12.83
N GLY A 83 -27.82 16.86 12.46
CA GLY A 83 -27.25 15.59 11.99
C GLY A 83 -25.73 15.63 12.22
N PRO A 84 -25.06 14.53 12.63
CA PRO A 84 -23.69 14.59 13.17
C PRO A 84 -22.57 14.62 12.12
N TYR A 85 -22.88 14.58 10.81
CA TYR A 85 -21.85 14.53 9.77
C TYR A 85 -21.95 15.73 8.82
N GLU A 86 -20.81 16.35 8.55
CA GLU A 86 -20.65 17.30 7.45
C GLU A 86 -20.15 16.52 6.23
N VAL A 87 -20.89 16.59 5.12
CA VAL A 87 -20.46 16.01 3.85
C VAL A 87 -19.28 16.84 3.33
N THR A 88 -18.09 16.25 3.32
CA THR A 88 -16.86 16.94 2.87
C THR A 88 -16.46 16.58 1.45
N ASN A 89 -16.68 15.32 1.04
CA ASN A 89 -16.43 14.81 -0.31
C ASN A 89 -17.16 13.46 -0.51
N PRO A 90 -17.31 12.95 -1.75
CA PRO A 90 -18.07 11.73 -2.02
C PRO A 90 -17.58 10.48 -1.29
N VAL A 91 -16.26 10.36 -1.11
CA VAL A 91 -15.65 9.19 -0.44
C VAL A 91 -15.99 9.21 1.03
N ASP A 92 -15.78 10.37 1.68
CA ASP A 92 -16.08 10.52 3.09
C ASP A 92 -17.57 10.40 3.39
N SER A 93 -18.44 10.94 2.53
CA SER A 93 -19.89 10.76 2.66
C SER A 93 -20.32 9.30 2.62
N CYS A 94 -19.68 8.48 1.79
CA CYS A 94 -20.07 7.08 1.68
C CYS A 94 -19.95 6.29 2.99
N TRP A 95 -18.98 6.63 3.87
CA TRP A 95 -18.78 5.91 5.12
C TRP A 95 -19.06 6.73 6.39
N ARG A 96 -18.82 8.06 6.39
CA ARG A 96 -19.08 8.91 7.58
C ARG A 96 -20.57 9.11 7.85
N CYS A 97 -21.41 8.95 6.82
CA CYS A 97 -22.85 9.07 6.95
C CYS A 97 -23.52 7.81 7.54
N ASP A 98 -22.79 6.69 7.64
CA ASP A 98 -23.27 5.48 8.29
C ASP A 98 -23.11 5.64 9.81
N SER A 99 -24.22 5.80 10.53
CA SER A 99 -24.22 5.90 12.00
C SER A 99 -23.70 4.64 12.69
N ASP A 100 -23.77 3.48 12.02
CA ASP A 100 -23.29 2.19 12.49
C ASP A 100 -21.98 1.79 11.80
N TRP A 101 -21.21 2.75 11.24
CA TRP A 101 -19.97 2.48 10.50
C TRP A 101 -19.00 1.58 11.26
N GLU A 102 -18.98 1.63 12.60
CA GLU A 102 -18.10 0.80 13.42
C GLU A 102 -18.50 -0.68 13.38
N LYS A 103 -19.81 -0.97 13.40
CA LYS A 103 -20.35 -2.34 13.19
C LYS A 103 -20.23 -2.75 11.73
N ASN A 104 -20.39 -1.79 10.83
CA ASN A 104 -20.33 -1.94 9.39
C ASN A 104 -18.93 -1.64 8.82
N ARG A 105 -17.87 -1.85 9.62
CA ARG A 105 -16.52 -1.33 9.32
C ARG A 105 -16.04 -1.69 7.92
N LYS A 106 -16.35 -2.90 7.47
CA LYS A 106 -15.96 -3.43 6.16
C LYS A 106 -16.69 -2.80 4.96
N ASN A 107 -17.73 -1.98 5.17
CA ASN A 107 -18.44 -1.28 4.10
C ASN A 107 -17.61 -0.18 3.44
N LEU A 108 -16.49 0.24 4.06
CA LEU A 108 -15.55 1.21 3.50
C LEU A 108 -15.06 0.83 2.09
N VAL A 109 -14.97 -0.47 1.79
CA VAL A 109 -14.56 -1.00 0.47
C VAL A 109 -15.46 -0.55 -0.68
N ASN A 110 -16.70 -0.15 -0.40
CA ASN A 110 -17.64 0.32 -1.41
C ASN A 110 -17.45 1.80 -1.75
N CYS A 111 -16.58 2.50 -1.00
CA CYS A 111 -16.41 3.95 -1.09
C CYS A 111 -15.22 4.37 -1.96
N ALA A 112 -14.33 3.45 -2.33
CA ALA A 112 -13.18 3.74 -3.18
C ALA A 112 -13.63 4.14 -4.60
N PRO A 113 -13.27 5.34 -5.09
CA PRO A 113 -13.69 5.80 -6.41
C PRO A 113 -12.54 5.65 -7.43
N GLY A 114 -12.80 6.04 -8.68
CA GLY A 114 -11.76 6.09 -9.73
C GLY A 114 -11.13 4.73 -10.03
N PHE A 115 -9.82 4.70 -10.29
CA PHE A 115 -9.08 3.47 -10.62
C PHE A 115 -8.90 2.52 -9.42
N ALA A 116 -9.08 3.00 -8.19
CA ALA A 116 -9.11 2.18 -6.99
C ALA A 116 -10.48 1.54 -6.74
N ARG A 117 -11.49 1.83 -7.57
CA ARG A 117 -12.82 1.24 -7.43
C ARG A 117 -12.73 -0.28 -7.53
N GLY A 118 -13.36 -0.96 -6.58
CA GLY A 118 -13.35 -2.42 -6.51
C GLY A 118 -12.21 -2.99 -5.67
N THR A 119 -11.31 -2.17 -5.13
CA THR A 119 -10.39 -2.59 -4.08
C THR A 119 -11.19 -3.03 -2.85
N THR A 120 -11.03 -4.28 -2.46
CA THR A 120 -11.71 -4.89 -1.31
C THR A 120 -10.82 -5.03 -0.08
N GLY A 121 -9.51 -4.92 -0.25
CA GLY A 121 -8.56 -5.08 0.86
C GLY A 121 -8.76 -6.43 1.56
N GLY A 122 -8.79 -6.38 2.89
CA GLY A 122 -9.03 -7.54 3.76
C GLY A 122 -10.51 -7.86 4.03
N LYS A 123 -11.46 -7.41 3.20
CA LYS A 123 -12.92 -7.59 3.45
C LYS A 123 -13.29 -9.03 3.78
N GLY A 124 -12.75 -9.99 3.01
CA GLY A 124 -13.04 -11.42 3.15
C GLY A 124 -12.34 -12.11 4.33
N GLY A 125 -11.49 -11.38 5.07
CA GLY A 125 -10.68 -11.92 6.15
C GLY A 125 -11.19 -11.59 7.54
N GLU A 126 -10.58 -12.17 8.55
CA GLU A 126 -10.88 -11.86 9.95
C GLU A 126 -10.36 -10.47 10.36
N PHE A 127 -10.89 -9.97 11.47
CA PHE A 127 -10.32 -8.80 12.12
C PHE A 127 -9.02 -9.17 12.82
N TYR A 128 -7.97 -8.38 12.59
CA TYR A 128 -6.73 -8.45 13.35
C TYR A 128 -6.58 -7.18 14.17
N VAL A 129 -6.62 -7.29 15.50
CA VAL A 129 -6.47 -6.13 16.38
C VAL A 129 -5.01 -5.96 16.80
N VAL A 130 -4.38 -4.88 16.37
CA VAL A 130 -3.06 -4.47 16.85
C VAL A 130 -3.20 -3.96 18.28
N THR A 131 -2.45 -4.57 19.19
CA THR A 131 -2.45 -4.27 20.63
C THR A 131 -1.11 -3.76 21.13
N ASP A 132 -0.04 -4.05 20.39
CA ASP A 132 1.33 -3.72 20.75
C ASP A 132 1.96 -2.80 19.68
N PRO A 133 2.40 -1.58 20.05
CA PRO A 133 3.04 -0.66 19.12
C PRO A 133 4.52 -0.98 18.84
N ILE A 134 5.12 -1.95 19.55
CA ILE A 134 6.52 -2.31 19.36
C ILE A 134 6.69 -2.96 17.99
N ASP A 135 7.60 -2.40 17.20
CA ASP A 135 8.06 -3.01 15.95
C ASP A 135 9.35 -3.80 16.19
N ASN A 136 9.50 -4.90 15.48
CA ASN A 136 10.75 -5.65 15.33
C ASN A 136 10.86 -6.02 13.86
N ALA A 137 11.90 -5.59 13.16
CA ALA A 137 12.04 -5.77 11.71
C ALA A 137 11.89 -7.23 11.26
N THR A 138 12.32 -8.20 12.09
CA THR A 138 12.24 -9.65 11.82
C THR A 138 11.07 -10.33 12.56
N GLY A 139 10.27 -9.53 13.26
CA GLY A 139 9.35 -9.95 14.31
C GLY A 139 8.26 -10.89 13.82
N ARG A 140 7.99 -11.91 14.65
CA ARG A 140 6.89 -12.86 14.51
C ARG A 140 5.84 -12.70 15.61
N LYS A 141 5.90 -11.59 16.37
CA LYS A 141 5.09 -11.39 17.58
C LYS A 141 3.64 -11.05 17.20
N PRO A 142 2.65 -11.91 17.51
CA PRO A 142 1.24 -11.56 17.33
C PRO A 142 0.86 -10.34 18.17
N GLY A 143 -0.13 -9.57 17.71
CA GLY A 143 -0.55 -8.30 18.30
C GLY A 143 0.19 -7.07 17.76
N THR A 144 1.22 -7.23 16.92
CA THR A 144 1.98 -6.12 16.30
C THR A 144 1.50 -5.83 14.87
N LEU A 145 1.72 -4.59 14.40
CA LEU A 145 1.39 -4.22 13.02
C LEU A 145 2.17 -5.03 11.98
N ARG A 146 3.48 -5.26 12.20
CA ARG A 146 4.32 -6.03 11.26
C ARG A 146 3.87 -7.47 11.11
N HIS A 147 3.48 -8.10 12.22
CA HIS A 147 2.89 -9.43 12.14
C HIS A 147 1.61 -9.41 11.32
N ALA A 148 0.71 -8.46 11.57
CA ALA A 148 -0.58 -8.36 10.89
C ALA A 148 -0.44 -8.22 9.36
N VAL A 149 0.38 -7.28 8.90
CA VAL A 149 0.50 -6.95 7.46
C VAL A 149 1.26 -7.98 6.65
N THR A 150 1.97 -8.91 7.30
CA THR A 150 2.75 -9.95 6.62
C THR A 150 2.04 -11.30 6.54
N GLN A 151 0.91 -11.48 7.23
CA GLN A 151 0.14 -12.75 7.18
C GLN A 151 -0.34 -13.08 5.78
N THR A 152 -0.45 -14.37 5.49
CA THR A 152 -1.09 -14.85 4.25
C THR A 152 -2.60 -14.69 4.34
N GLY A 153 -3.24 -14.40 3.20
CA GLY A 153 -4.68 -14.26 3.09
C GLY A 153 -5.22 -12.90 3.57
N PRO A 154 -6.54 -12.69 3.44
CA PRO A 154 -7.13 -11.40 3.72
C PRO A 154 -7.14 -11.09 5.22
N LEU A 155 -6.87 -9.85 5.61
CA LEU A 155 -7.03 -9.38 7.00
C LEU A 155 -7.51 -7.93 7.09
N TRP A 156 -8.50 -7.68 7.95
CA TRP A 156 -8.94 -6.35 8.33
C TRP A 156 -8.28 -5.91 9.63
N ILE A 157 -7.21 -5.13 9.51
CA ILE A 157 -6.34 -4.73 10.61
C ILE A 157 -6.89 -3.46 11.26
N THR A 158 -7.19 -3.54 12.55
CA THR A 158 -7.64 -2.42 13.40
C THR A 158 -6.71 -2.24 14.59
N PHE A 159 -6.93 -1.19 15.38
CA PHE A 159 -6.06 -0.83 16.50
C PHE A 159 -6.89 -0.77 17.78
N LYS A 160 -6.37 -1.38 18.85
CA LYS A 160 -7.04 -1.42 20.15
C LYS A 160 -7.20 -0.02 20.78
N ARG A 161 -6.26 0.87 20.51
CA ARG A 161 -6.19 2.24 21.03
C ARG A 161 -5.29 3.09 20.14
N SER A 162 -5.39 4.41 20.28
CA SER A 162 -4.41 5.36 19.74
C SER A 162 -2.99 4.99 20.20
N MET A 163 -2.05 4.96 19.27
CA MET A 163 -0.66 4.58 19.55
C MET A 163 0.30 5.16 18.50
N THR A 164 1.56 5.33 18.90
CA THR A 164 2.65 5.71 17.99
C THR A 164 3.55 4.50 17.76
N ILE A 165 3.72 4.11 16.50
CA ILE A 165 4.62 3.02 16.09
C ILE A 165 5.87 3.62 15.49
N LYS A 166 7.02 3.21 16.01
CA LYS A 166 8.33 3.49 15.41
C LYS A 166 8.81 2.25 14.69
N LEU A 167 8.75 2.24 13.36
CA LEU A 167 9.26 1.12 12.57
C LEU A 167 10.79 1.09 12.64
N GLU A 168 11.36 -0.10 12.84
CA GLU A 168 12.80 -0.31 12.82
C GLU A 168 13.36 -0.29 11.39
N GLN A 169 12.58 -0.80 10.45
CA GLN A 169 12.87 -0.90 9.02
C GLN A 169 11.56 -0.79 8.23
N GLU A 170 11.62 -0.63 6.91
CA GLU A 170 10.42 -0.50 6.07
C GLU A 170 9.37 -1.59 6.36
N LEU A 171 8.09 -1.21 6.30
CA LEU A 171 6.99 -2.11 6.56
C LEU A 171 6.44 -2.66 5.24
N ILE A 172 6.84 -3.88 4.89
CA ILE A 172 6.33 -4.56 3.70
C ILE A 172 4.93 -5.10 3.97
N VAL A 173 3.97 -4.71 3.14
CA VAL A 173 2.57 -5.17 3.22
C VAL A 173 2.31 -6.24 2.16
N THR A 174 1.76 -7.38 2.56
CA THR A 174 1.32 -8.43 1.64
C THR A 174 -0.09 -8.14 1.10
N SER A 175 -0.51 -8.85 0.05
CA SER A 175 -1.82 -8.65 -0.58
C SER A 175 -3.00 -8.85 0.38
N ASP A 176 -4.16 -8.30 -0.01
CA ASP A 176 -5.46 -8.48 0.65
C ASP A 176 -5.51 -7.94 2.07
N LYS A 177 -4.93 -6.75 2.29
CA LYS A 177 -4.90 -6.11 3.62
C LYS A 177 -5.75 -4.86 3.65
N THR A 178 -6.47 -4.67 4.75
CA THR A 178 -7.00 -3.35 5.09
C THR A 178 -6.37 -2.90 6.39
N ILE A 179 -5.60 -1.82 6.35
CA ILE A 179 -5.10 -1.13 7.53
C ILE A 179 -6.07 0.01 7.81
N ASP A 180 -6.97 -0.20 8.77
CA ASP A 180 -8.09 0.70 9.07
C ASP A 180 -7.93 1.33 10.46
N MET A 181 -7.54 2.59 10.45
CA MET A 181 -7.22 3.37 11.65
C MET A 181 -8.39 4.20 12.16
N ARG A 182 -9.58 4.12 11.55
CA ARG A 182 -10.76 4.87 12.02
C ARG A 182 -11.06 4.55 13.48
N GLY A 183 -11.46 5.56 14.24
CA GLY A 183 -11.74 5.45 15.68
C GLY A 183 -10.51 5.50 16.58
N THR A 184 -9.30 5.61 16.02
CA THR A 184 -8.05 5.74 16.77
C THR A 184 -7.13 6.79 16.14
N ASN A 185 -6.32 7.49 16.95
CA ASN A 185 -5.24 8.33 16.42
C ASN A 185 -3.95 7.50 16.37
N MET A 186 -3.65 6.94 15.21
CA MET A 186 -2.46 6.12 15.00
C MET A 186 -1.43 6.88 14.19
N GLU A 187 -0.19 6.88 14.67
CA GLU A 187 0.92 7.59 14.06
C GLU A 187 2.12 6.66 13.80
N ILE A 188 2.69 6.75 12.60
CA ILE A 188 4.03 6.21 12.31
C ILE A 188 5.01 7.38 12.33
N ARG A 189 6.01 7.31 13.23
CA ARG A 189 6.91 8.44 13.51
C ARG A 189 8.36 8.01 13.68
N ASN A 190 9.29 8.85 13.23
CA ASN A 190 10.75 8.68 13.40
C ASN A 190 11.24 7.31 12.91
N ALA A 191 10.73 6.94 11.75
CA ALA A 191 10.74 5.59 11.23
C ALA A 191 10.82 5.61 9.70
N THR A 192 10.91 4.45 9.08
CA THR A 192 10.77 4.29 7.63
C THR A 192 9.29 4.30 7.20
N GLY A 193 9.06 4.25 5.90
CA GLY A 193 7.73 4.17 5.31
C GLY A 193 7.13 2.76 5.24
N ILE A 194 5.95 2.72 4.62
CA ILE A 194 5.24 1.52 4.22
C ILE A 194 5.59 1.20 2.78
N THR A 195 5.91 -0.05 2.48
CA THR A 195 6.19 -0.52 1.14
C THR A 195 5.14 -1.53 0.69
N VAL A 196 4.49 -1.24 -0.42
CA VAL A 196 3.62 -2.17 -1.13
C VAL A 196 4.33 -2.56 -2.43
N GLN A 197 5.01 -3.70 -2.38
CA GLN A 197 5.78 -4.23 -3.50
C GLN A 197 5.22 -5.57 -3.94
N PHE A 198 4.97 -5.76 -5.24
CA PHE A 198 4.44 -7.00 -5.82
C PHE A 198 3.25 -7.53 -5.00
N ALA A 199 2.26 -6.67 -4.82
CA ALA A 199 1.08 -6.92 -4.02
C ALA A 199 -0.14 -6.29 -4.66
N LYS A 200 -1.32 -6.78 -4.28
CA LYS A 200 -2.58 -6.24 -4.74
C LYS A 200 -3.58 -6.08 -3.62
N ASN A 201 -4.65 -5.34 -3.93
CA ASN A 201 -5.87 -5.32 -3.15
C ASN A 201 -5.59 -4.91 -1.69
N ILE A 202 -5.08 -3.70 -1.49
CA ILE A 202 -4.73 -3.17 -0.17
C ILE A 202 -5.49 -1.88 0.06
N ILE A 203 -6.00 -1.66 1.27
CA ILE A 203 -6.60 -0.38 1.69
C ILE A 203 -5.80 0.14 2.87
N ILE A 204 -5.29 1.36 2.78
CA ILE A 204 -4.66 2.06 3.91
C ILE A 204 -5.49 3.31 4.20
N HIS A 205 -6.11 3.37 5.38
CA HIS A 205 -7.05 4.44 5.70
C HIS A 205 -6.84 5.00 7.11
N GLY A 206 -6.85 6.34 7.22
CA GLY A 206 -6.77 7.07 8.50
C GLY A 206 -5.36 7.11 9.11
N LEU A 207 -4.32 6.91 8.30
CA LEU A 207 -2.94 6.82 8.77
C LEU A 207 -2.24 8.18 8.78
N HIS A 208 -1.57 8.50 9.90
CA HIS A 208 -0.71 9.66 10.03
C HIS A 208 0.76 9.24 10.00
N ILE A 209 1.49 9.67 8.97
CA ILE A 209 2.93 9.41 8.83
C ILE A 209 3.69 10.73 8.85
N HIS A 210 4.64 10.89 9.76
CA HIS A 210 5.50 12.07 9.84
C HIS A 210 6.91 11.70 10.31
N GLN A 211 7.87 12.56 9.97
CA GLN A 211 9.28 12.39 10.35
C GLN A 211 9.85 11.05 9.87
N ILE A 212 9.80 10.82 8.54
CA ILE A 212 10.41 9.64 7.92
C ILE A 212 11.92 9.80 7.90
N ILE A 213 12.62 8.74 8.29
CA ILE A 213 14.08 8.67 8.35
C ILE A 213 14.52 7.42 7.57
N PRO A 214 15.53 7.52 6.68
CA PRO A 214 16.10 6.36 6.03
C PRO A 214 16.55 5.31 7.05
N ALA A 215 16.23 4.03 6.82
CA ALA A 215 16.88 2.94 7.51
C ALA A 215 18.01 2.36 6.66
N LYS A 216 19.02 1.81 7.35
CA LYS A 216 20.21 1.20 6.74
C LYS A 216 19.94 -0.06 5.92
N GLY A 217 18.71 -0.59 5.98
CA GLY A 217 18.38 -1.91 5.43
C GLY A 217 18.72 -3.03 6.40
N GLY A 218 18.50 -4.27 5.96
CA GLY A 218 18.72 -5.47 6.76
C GLY A 218 17.72 -6.57 6.43
N LYS A 219 17.70 -7.63 7.26
CA LYS A 219 16.69 -8.69 7.16
C LYS A 219 15.36 -8.20 7.72
N ILE A 220 14.30 -8.30 6.93
CA ILE A 220 12.97 -7.80 7.26
C ILE A 220 11.92 -8.89 7.00
N LYS A 221 10.90 -8.93 7.86
CA LYS A 221 9.68 -9.71 7.66
C LYS A 221 8.86 -9.10 6.53
N ASP A 222 8.81 -9.81 5.41
CA ASP A 222 8.16 -9.42 4.15
C ASP A 222 7.12 -10.47 3.67
N GLY A 223 6.88 -11.49 4.49
CA GLY A 223 5.84 -12.50 4.34
C GLY A 223 5.72 -13.37 5.59
N GLU A 224 4.61 -14.09 5.74
CA GLU A 224 4.30 -14.86 6.96
C GLU A 224 5.41 -15.85 7.33
N LYS A 225 5.97 -16.52 6.32
CA LYS A 225 7.06 -17.50 6.46
C LYS A 225 8.37 -17.05 5.82
N HIS A 226 8.45 -15.80 5.35
CA HIS A 226 9.61 -15.24 4.65
C HIS A 226 10.34 -14.16 5.48
N LEU A 227 11.64 -14.03 5.24
CA LEU A 227 12.52 -12.97 5.74
C LEU A 227 13.47 -12.57 4.60
N GLY A 228 13.19 -11.47 3.93
CA GLY A 228 14.02 -10.96 2.85
C GLY A 228 15.12 -10.03 3.34
N LEU A 229 16.23 -9.98 2.58
CA LEU A 229 17.26 -8.96 2.74
C LEU A 229 16.88 -7.71 1.94
N ARG A 230 16.95 -6.55 2.58
CA ARG A 230 16.59 -5.27 1.97
C ARG A 230 17.75 -4.29 2.05
N SER A 231 17.92 -3.50 1.00
CA SER A 231 18.86 -2.39 0.94
C SER A 231 18.43 -1.26 1.88
N ALA A 232 19.24 -0.21 1.96
CA ALA A 232 18.80 1.02 2.59
C ALA A 232 17.48 1.49 1.97
N SER A 233 16.61 2.02 2.83
CA SER A 233 15.28 2.51 2.43
C SER A 233 15.32 4.00 2.15
N ASP A 234 14.57 4.42 1.14
CA ASP A 234 14.37 5.82 0.80
C ASP A 234 13.40 6.51 1.78
N VAL A 235 13.23 7.82 1.62
CA VAL A 235 12.47 8.67 2.55
C VAL A 235 10.97 8.76 2.20
N ASP A 236 10.46 7.74 1.50
CA ASP A 236 9.05 7.69 1.11
C ASP A 236 8.18 7.28 2.30
N LYS A 237 7.03 7.96 2.44
CA LYS A 237 6.01 7.58 3.43
C LYS A 237 5.30 6.29 3.04
N ILE A 238 4.93 6.20 1.77
CA ILE A 238 4.31 5.04 1.15
C ILE A 238 4.97 4.85 -0.21
N PHE A 239 5.61 3.70 -0.41
CA PHE A 239 6.22 3.32 -1.68
C PHE A 239 5.38 2.23 -2.34
N LEU A 240 4.93 2.47 -3.57
CA LEU A 240 4.15 1.53 -4.37
C LEU A 240 4.99 1.04 -5.55
N PHE A 241 5.31 -0.25 -5.61
CA PHE A 241 6.07 -0.83 -6.71
C PHE A 241 5.38 -2.06 -7.27
N ARG A 242 4.94 -1.96 -8.53
CA ARG A 242 4.13 -2.98 -9.21
C ARG A 242 2.99 -3.47 -8.30
N ALA A 243 2.27 -2.50 -7.77
CA ALA A 243 1.12 -2.69 -6.90
C ALA A 243 -0.16 -2.40 -7.69
N THR A 244 -1.22 -3.18 -7.47
CA THR A 244 -2.50 -3.05 -8.17
C THR A 244 -3.64 -2.97 -7.18
N ASN A 245 -4.69 -2.20 -7.47
CA ASN A 245 -5.86 -2.05 -6.59
C ASN A 245 -5.47 -1.64 -5.15
N ILE A 246 -4.94 -0.42 -5.02
CA ILE A 246 -4.53 0.20 -3.74
C ILE A 246 -5.46 1.37 -3.42
#